data_AF-A0A378I8M1-F1
#
_entry.id   AF-A0A378I8M1-F1
#
_cell.length_a   1.000
_cell.length_b   1.000
_cell.length_c   1.000
_cell.angle_alpha   90.00
_cell.angle_beta   90.00
_cell.angle_gamma   90.00
#
_symmetry.space_group_name_H-M   'P 1'
#
loop_
_entity.id
_entity.type
_entity.pdbx_description
1 polymer ?
#
loop_
_entity_poly.entity_id
_entity_poly.type
_entity_poly.pdbx_seq_one_letter_code
_entity_poly.pdbx_strand_id
1 'polypeptide(L)'
;MFDPKYFDELAKKLFSSLPSSIQNLEKDIEDKFKEILQVAFNRLDLITREEFDVQTKVLARTREKLEALEAQVNLMIKLQTNNKDQNTEI
;
A
#
# COMPACT_ATOMS: atom_id res chain seq x y z
N MET A 1 -5.74 6.94 -6.02
CA MET A 1 -7.13 6.45 -5.91
C MET A 1 -7.23 5.30 -6.91
N PHE A 2 -7.64 4.10 -6.50
CA PHE A 2 -7.80 2.99 -7.45
C PHE A 2 -9.01 3.30 -8.34
N ASP A 3 -8.75 3.79 -9.55
CA ASP A 3 -9.81 4.13 -10.51
C ASP A 3 -10.40 2.86 -11.14
N PRO A 4 -11.74 2.76 -11.27
CA PRO A 4 -12.40 1.71 -12.05
C PRO A 4 -11.87 1.60 -13.49
N LYS A 5 -11.35 2.71 -14.03
CA LYS A 5 -10.70 2.76 -15.34
C LYS A 5 -9.47 1.87 -15.45
N TYR A 6 -8.71 1.68 -14.38
CA TYR A 6 -7.58 0.74 -14.37
C TYR A 6 -8.04 -0.71 -14.48
N PHE A 7 -9.22 -1.01 -13.93
CA PHE A 7 -9.83 -2.34 -14.01
C PHE A 7 -10.29 -2.65 -15.44
N ASP A 8 -10.95 -1.68 -16.07
CA ASP A 8 -11.35 -1.78 -17.48
C ASP A 8 -10.13 -1.86 -18.39
N GLU A 9 -9.04 -1.13 -18.09
CA GLU A 9 -7.81 -1.17 -18.87
C GLU A 9 -7.04 -2.49 -18.69
N LEU A 10 -7.01 -3.05 -17.48
CA LEU A 10 -6.47 -4.39 -17.21
C LEU A 10 -7.29 -5.46 -17.93
N ALA A 11 -8.61 -5.40 -17.84
CA ALA A 11 -9.50 -6.32 -18.53
C ALA A 11 -9.29 -6.24 -20.04
N LYS A 12 -9.20 -5.03 -20.61
CA LYS A 12 -8.90 -4.81 -22.04
C LYS A 12 -7.52 -5.33 -22.44
N LYS A 13 -6.46 -5.07 -21.65
CA LYS A 13 -5.11 -5.56 -21.92
C LYS A 13 -5.06 -7.09 -21.89
N LEU A 14 -5.68 -7.70 -20.88
CA LEU A 14 -5.75 -9.15 -20.77
C LEU A 14 -6.55 -9.76 -21.92
N PHE A 15 -7.68 -9.16 -22.31
CA PHE A 15 -8.47 -9.60 -23.47
C PHE A 15 -7.69 -9.46 -24.79
N SER A 16 -6.98 -8.35 -24.98
CA SER A 16 -6.16 -8.10 -26.18
C SER A 16 -4.92 -9.03 -26.28
N SER A 17 -4.49 -9.61 -25.15
CA SER A 17 -3.37 -10.56 -25.10
C SER A 17 -3.79 -12.00 -25.43
N LEU A 18 -5.10 -12.27 -25.52
CA LEU A 18 -5.61 -13.59 -25.89
C LEU A 18 -5.44 -13.82 -27.40
N PRO A 19 -5.13 -15.05 -27.85
CA PRO A 19 -5.08 -15.43 -29.26
C PRO A 19 -6.35 -15.04 -30.04
N SER A 20 -6.19 -14.67 -31.30
CA SER A 20 -7.29 -14.26 -32.20
C SER A 20 -8.36 -15.35 -32.40
N SER A 21 -8.02 -16.63 -32.21
CA SER A 21 -8.98 -17.75 -32.21
C SER A 21 -10.01 -17.66 -31.07
N ILE A 22 -9.68 -16.96 -29.98
CA ILE A 22 -10.51 -16.79 -28.79
C ILE A 22 -11.27 -15.46 -28.87
N GLN A 23 -10.67 -14.41 -29.44
CA GLN A 23 -11.32 -13.09 -29.59
C GLN A 23 -12.61 -13.14 -30.44
N ASN A 24 -12.70 -14.03 -31.43
CA ASN A 24 -13.86 -14.14 -32.34
C ASN A 24 -15.10 -14.81 -31.72
N LEU A 25 -15.01 -15.34 -30.49
CA LEU A 25 -16.13 -15.94 -29.77
C LEU A 25 -16.67 -14.92 -28.73
N GLU A 26 -17.06 -13.74 -29.23
CA GLU A 26 -17.15 -12.51 -28.43
C GLU A 26 -18.10 -12.59 -27.23
N LYS A 27 -19.28 -13.20 -27.38
CA LYS A 27 -20.36 -13.07 -26.37
C LYS A 27 -20.26 -14.06 -25.21
N ASP A 28 -19.96 -15.33 -25.48
CA ASP A 28 -19.87 -16.35 -24.42
C ASP A 28 -18.55 -16.27 -23.64
N ILE A 29 -17.51 -15.69 -24.24
CA ILE A 29 -16.22 -15.50 -23.58
C ILE A 29 -16.21 -14.28 -22.68
N GLU A 30 -16.89 -13.19 -23.03
CA GLU A 30 -16.91 -12.00 -22.18
C GLU A 30 -17.41 -12.32 -20.75
N ASP A 31 -18.52 -13.07 -20.66
CA ASP A 31 -19.08 -13.50 -19.38
C ASP A 31 -18.16 -14.47 -18.64
N LYS A 32 -17.57 -15.46 -19.35
CA LYS A 32 -16.61 -16.41 -18.76
C LYS A 32 -15.31 -15.75 -18.31
N PHE A 33 -14.87 -14.73 -19.04
CA PHE A 33 -13.67 -13.98 -18.73
C PHE A 33 -13.88 -13.10 -17.51
N LYS A 34 -15.06 -12.49 -17.38
CA LYS A 34 -15.45 -11.75 -16.17
C LYS A 34 -15.49 -12.66 -14.94
N GLU A 35 -16.04 -13.87 -15.06
CA GLU A 35 -16.00 -14.89 -14.00
C GLU A 35 -14.56 -15.29 -13.64
N ILE A 36 -13.71 -15.56 -14.64
CA ILE A 36 -12.29 -15.93 -14.41
C ILE A 36 -11.53 -14.79 -13.74
N LEU A 37 -11.73 -13.54 -14.16
CA LEU A 37 -11.13 -12.38 -13.52
C LEU A 37 -11.61 -12.25 -12.08
N GLN A 38 -12.90 -12.40 -11.82
CA GLN A 38 -13.45 -12.36 -10.47
C GLN A 38 -12.85 -13.45 -9.57
N VAL A 39 -12.66 -14.66 -10.09
CA VAL A 39 -11.97 -15.75 -9.39
C VAL A 39 -10.48 -15.46 -9.20
N ALA A 40 -9.80 -14.89 -10.20
CA ALA A 40 -8.39 -14.54 -10.12
C ALA A 40 -8.15 -13.39 -9.12
N PHE A 41 -9.03 -12.39 -9.09
CA PHE A 41 -8.98 -11.31 -8.11
C PHE A 41 -9.29 -11.81 -6.69
N ASN A 42 -10.20 -12.77 -6.51
CA ASN A 42 -10.37 -13.44 -5.22
C ASN A 42 -9.17 -14.29 -4.79
N ARG A 43 -8.32 -14.71 -5.74
CA ARG A 43 -7.07 -15.44 -5.48
C ARG A 43 -5.86 -14.54 -5.26
N LEU A 44 -5.94 -13.28 -5.68
CA LEU A 44 -4.98 -12.26 -5.29
C LEU A 44 -5.32 -11.88 -3.84
N ASP A 45 -4.32 -11.79 -2.96
CA ASP A 45 -4.50 -11.31 -1.59
C ASP A 45 -4.82 -9.80 -1.62
N LEU A 46 -6.00 -9.46 -2.12
CA LEU A 46 -6.50 -8.10 -2.23
C LEU A 46 -6.96 -7.65 -0.86
N ILE A 47 -6.17 -6.79 -0.22
CA ILE A 47 -6.63 -6.03 0.92
C ILE A 47 -7.72 -5.05 0.47
N THR A 48 -8.82 -5.01 1.21
CA THR A 48 -9.88 -4.04 0.96
C THR A 48 -9.36 -2.62 1.17
N ARG A 49 -10.04 -1.64 0.55
CA ARG A 49 -9.67 -0.23 0.71
C ARG A 49 -9.71 0.20 2.19
N GLU A 50 -10.67 -0.30 2.95
CA GLU A 50 -10.80 0.01 4.36
C GLU A 50 -9.59 -0.53 5.15
N GLU A 51 -9.14 -1.74 4.87
CA GLU A 51 -7.94 -2.32 5.49
C GLU A 51 -6.67 -1.53 5.13
N PHE A 52 -6.54 -1.10 3.87
CA PHE A 52 -5.43 -0.25 3.44
C PHE A 52 -5.43 1.11 4.18
N ASP A 53 -6.61 1.73 4.31
CA ASP A 53 -6.76 3.02 4.99
C ASP A 53 -6.48 2.87 6.50
N VAL A 54 -6.87 1.76 7.11
CA VAL A 54 -6.52 1.43 8.51
C VAL A 54 -5.02 1.27 8.68
N GLN A 55 -4.35 0.51 7.81
CA GLN A 55 -2.89 0.35 7.86
C GLN A 55 -2.16 1.69 7.68
N THR A 56 -2.65 2.54 6.78
CA THR A 56 -2.12 3.90 6.58
C THR A 56 -2.24 4.76 7.84
N LYS A 57 -3.38 4.69 8.54
CA LYS A 57 -3.58 5.39 9.83
C LYS A 57 -2.66 4.85 10.92
N VAL A 58 -2.47 3.52 10.99
CA VAL A 58 -1.51 2.91 11.93
C VAL A 58 -0.10 3.41 11.64
N LEU A 59 0.30 3.45 10.36
CA LEU A 59 1.60 3.96 9.94
C LEU A 59 1.81 5.44 10.32
N ALA A 60 0.80 6.28 10.11
CA ALA A 60 0.83 7.69 10.51
C ALA A 60 1.05 7.82 12.03
N ARG A 61 0.28 7.08 12.84
CA ARG A 61 0.42 7.06 14.30
C ARG A 61 1.79 6.56 14.75
N THR A 62 2.37 5.58 14.05
CA THR A 62 3.73 5.11 14.36
C THR A 62 4.79 6.14 14.04
N ARG A 63 4.63 6.93 12.97
CA ARG A 63 5.55 8.05 12.66
C ARG A 63 5.51 9.13 13.73
N GLU A 64 4.31 9.56 14.13
CA GLU A 64 4.16 10.54 15.21
C GLU A 64 4.82 10.07 16.52
N LYS A 65 4.62 8.80 16.89
CA LYS A 65 5.27 8.23 18.08
C LYS A 65 6.78 8.15 17.93
N LEU A 66 7.28 7.82 16.74
CA LEU A 66 8.72 7.76 16.45
C LEU A 66 9.36 9.15 16.60
N GLU A 67 8.76 10.17 15.99
CA GLU A 67 9.23 11.56 16.09
C GLU A 67 9.23 12.05 17.54
N ALA A 68 8.19 11.73 18.32
CA ALA A 68 8.14 12.07 19.74
C ALA A 68 9.24 11.38 20.55
N LEU A 69 9.57 10.12 20.22
CA LEU A 69 10.66 9.38 20.88
C LEU A 69 12.03 9.94 20.48
N GLU A 70 12.24 10.25 19.20
CA GLU A 70 13.46 10.90 18.72
C GLU A 70 13.67 12.25 19.39
N ALA A 71 12.61 13.05 19.57
CA ALA A 71 12.68 14.31 20.30
C ALA A 71 13.10 14.12 21.77
N GLN A 72 12.53 13.12 22.45
CA GLN A 72 12.90 12.79 23.83
C GLN A 72 14.36 12.33 23.96
N VAL A 73 14.81 11.46 23.06
CA VAL A 73 16.20 10.98 23.03
C VAL A 73 17.15 12.14 22.77
N ASN A 74 16.85 13.01 21.80
CA ASN A 74 17.66 14.19 21.52
C ASN A 74 17.72 15.16 22.71
N LEU A 75 16.61 15.34 23.42
CA LEU A 75 16.57 16.14 24.64
C LEU A 75 17.47 15.52 25.73
N MET A 76 17.37 14.21 25.97
CA MET A 76 18.22 13.52 26.94
C MET A 76 19.70 13.62 26.58
N ILE A 77 20.06 13.43 25.31
CA ILE A 77 21.45 13.57 24.84
C ILE A 77 21.97 14.98 25.11
N LYS A 78 21.18 16.03 24.81
CA LYS A 78 21.55 17.42 25.09
C LYS A 78 21.75 17.72 26.57
N LEU A 79 20.92 17.12 27.44
CA LEU A 79 21.08 17.27 28.89
C LEU A 79 22.32 16.52 29.42
N GLN A 80 22.70 15.41 28.79
CA GLN A 80 23.92 14.67 29.15
C GLN A 80 25.20 15.37 28.69
N THR A 81 25.19 16.04 27.53
CA THR A 81 26.34 16.84 27.09
C THR A 81 26.55 18.04 28.02
N ASN A 82 25.48 18.79 28.35
CA ASN A 82 25.60 19.94 29.24
C ASN A 82 26.11 19.57 30.65
N ASN A 83 25.78 18.39 31.18
CA ASN A 83 26.29 17.97 32.50
C ASN A 83 27.77 17.54 32.49
N LYS A 84 28.32 17.09 31.36
CA LYS A 84 29.76 16.76 31.26
C LYS A 84 30.63 18.00 31.21
N ASP A 85 30.17 19.05 30.55
CA ASP A 85 30.90 20.31 30.43
C ASP A 85 30.97 21.05 31.78
N GLN A 86 29.91 20.99 32.60
CA GLN A 86 29.86 21.62 33.93
C GLN A 86 30.75 20.93 34.98
N ASN A 87 31.12 19.65 34.79
CA ASN A 87 31.87 18.87 35.78
C ASN A 87 33.37 18.79 35.49
N THR A 88 33.84 19.44 34.42
CA THR A 88 35.26 19.48 34.02
C THR A 88 35.92 20.84 34.34
N GLU A 89 35.14 21.83 34.80
CA GLU A 89 35.61 23.19 35.15
C GLU A 89 35.78 23.44 36.67
N ILE A 90 35.80 22.38 37.51
CA ILE A 90 36.12 22.49 38.95
C ILE A 90 37.42 21.74 39.26
#